data_AF-A0A7Z0NKJ4-F1
#
_entry.id   AF-A0A7Z0NKJ4-F1
#
_cell.length_a   1.000
_cell.length_b   1.000
_cell.length_c   1.000
_cell.angle_alpha   90.00
_cell.angle_beta   90.00
_cell.angle_gamma   90.00
#
_symmetry.space_group_name_H-M   'P 1'
#
loop_
_entity.id
_entity.type
_entity.pdbx_description
1 polymer ?
#
loop_
_entity_poly.entity_id
_entity_poly.type
_entity_poly.pdbx_seq_one_letter_code
_entity_poly.pdbx_strand_id
1 'polypeptide(L)' 'MATHARPRLGLSTVQLCNRMILSARRIITEHWPRVDRCPICGSGWPCPPTETAYDYLATVGQGNWVPPQRAGSRR' A
#
# COMPACT_ATOMS: atom_id res chain seq x y z
N MET A 1 24.42 6.09 -38.12
CA MET A 1 24.86 5.81 -36.73
C MET A 1 23.66 6.07 -35.83
N ALA A 2 22.97 5.03 -35.36
CA ALA A 2 21.74 5.20 -34.57
C ALA A 2 22.10 5.46 -33.10
N THR A 3 21.84 6.67 -32.64
CA THR A 3 22.06 7.08 -31.25
C THR A 3 20.96 6.46 -30.38
N HIS A 4 21.24 5.31 -29.75
CA HIS A 4 20.33 4.74 -28.77
C HIS A 4 20.21 5.67 -27.57
N ALA A 5 19.06 6.32 -27.42
CA ALA A 5 18.76 7.13 -26.24
C ALA A 5 18.76 6.22 -25.00
N ARG A 6 19.71 6.45 -24.09
CA ARG A 6 19.82 5.71 -22.83
C ARG A 6 18.55 5.98 -22.00
N PRO A 7 17.81 4.96 -21.54
CA PRO A 7 16.64 5.16 -20.69
C PRO A 7 17.03 5.99 -19.46
N ARG A 8 16.23 7.02 -19.14
CA ARG A 8 16.40 7.79 -17.90
C ARG A 8 16.19 6.84 -16.72
N LEU A 9 17.25 6.58 -15.96
CA LEU A 9 17.23 5.77 -14.75
C LEU A 9 16.58 6.57 -13.61
N GLY A 10 15.27 6.74 -13.64
CA GLY A 10 14.54 7.47 -12.60
C GLY A 10 13.03 7.36 -12.79
N LEU A 11 12.31 7.12 -11.69
CA LEU A 11 10.86 7.21 -11.68
C LEU A 11 10.47 8.68 -11.73
N SER A 12 9.50 9.02 -12.58
CA SER A 12 8.79 10.30 -12.43
C SER A 12 8.06 10.33 -11.08
N THR A 13 7.76 11.52 -10.58
CA THR A 13 7.01 11.71 -9.33
C THR A 13 5.69 10.95 -9.34
N VAL A 14 4.99 10.93 -10.47
CA VAL A 14 3.72 10.19 -10.63
C VAL A 14 3.95 8.69 -10.52
N GLN A 15 4.99 8.14 -11.16
CA GLN A 15 5.32 6.71 -11.05
C GLN A 15 5.71 6.31 -9.62
N LEU A 16 6.47 7.17 -8.92
CA LEU A 16 6.81 6.95 -7.53
C LEU A 16 5.56 6.97 -6.63
N CYS A 17 4.69 7.96 -6.80
CA CYS A 17 3.43 8.07 -6.08
C CYS A 17 2.55 6.84 -6.31
N ASN A 18 2.36 6.42 -7.56
CA ASN A 18 1.59 5.22 -7.89
C ASN A 18 2.18 3.96 -7.23
N ARG A 19 3.51 3.82 -7.18
CA ARG A 19 4.17 2.70 -6.52
C ARG A 19 3.97 2.72 -5.01
N MET A 20 4.02 3.90 -4.39
CA MET A 20 3.75 4.08 -2.96
C MET A 20 2.29 3.79 -2.60
N ILE A 21 1.33 4.21 -3.45
CA ILE A 21 -0.10 3.87 -3.28
C ILE A 21 -0.30 2.36 -3.29
N LEU A 22 0.30 1.65 -4.25
CA LEU A 22 0.22 0.19 -4.32
C LEU A 22 0.85 -0.48 -3.09
N SER A 23 1.98 0.06 -2.61
CA SER A 23 2.63 -0.42 -1.38
C SER A 23 1.73 -0.27 -0.15
N ALA A 24 1.15 0.93 0.05
CA ALA A 24 0.25 1.20 1.18
C ALA A 24 -0.99 0.30 1.16
N ARG A 25 -1.62 0.13 0.00
CA ARG A 25 -2.76 -0.79 -0.18
C ARG A 25 -2.39 -2.23 0.14
N ARG A 26 -1.19 -2.67 -0.26
CA ARG A 26 -0.71 -4.02 0.05
C ARG A 26 -0.53 -4.22 1.55
N ILE A 27 0.10 -3.29 2.25
CA ILE A 27 0.24 -3.32 3.72
C ILE A 27 -1.14 -3.44 4.38
N ILE A 28 -2.09 -2.58 4.02
CA ILE A 28 -3.45 -2.63 4.56
C ILE A 28 -4.11 -3.99 4.30
N THR A 29 -3.92 -4.57 3.12
CA THR A 29 -4.49 -5.88 2.74
C THR A 29 -3.88 -7.03 3.54
N GLU A 30 -2.56 -7.02 3.75
CA GLU A 30 -1.86 -8.06 4.50
C GLU A 30 -2.19 -7.99 6.00
N HIS A 31 -2.41 -6.80 6.53
CA HIS A 31 -2.76 -6.56 7.93
C HIS A 31 -4.28 -6.63 8.21
N TRP A 32 -5.10 -6.91 7.19
CA TRP A 32 -6.54 -7.10 7.30
C TRP A 32 -6.86 -8.51 7.84
N PRO A 33 -7.93 -8.73 8.64
CA PRO A 33 -9.02 -7.82 9.01
C PRO A 33 -8.75 -6.86 10.16
N ARG A 34 -9.51 -5.74 10.19
CA ARG A 34 -9.52 -4.73 11.26
C ARG A 34 -10.16 -5.29 12.55
N VAL A 35 -9.58 -6.35 13.12
CA VAL A 35 -9.99 -6.97 14.39
C VAL A 35 -9.12 -6.46 15.54
N ASP A 36 -9.41 -6.85 16.77
CA ASP A 36 -8.70 -6.36 17.98
C ASP A 36 -7.18 -6.49 17.91
N ARG A 37 -6.67 -7.50 17.19
CA ARG A 37 -5.22 -7.69 16.95
C ARG A 37 -4.89 -7.85 15.48
N CYS A 38 -3.84 -7.19 15.04
CA CYS A 38 -3.30 -7.37 13.70
C CYS A 38 -2.76 -8.80 13.51
N PRO A 39 -3.14 -9.53 12.45
CA PRO A 39 -2.67 -10.90 12.22
C PRO A 39 -1.18 -10.98 11.87
N ILE A 40 -0.58 -9.89 11.40
CA ILE A 40 0.84 -9.82 11.02
C ILE A 40 1.70 -9.34 12.19
N CYS A 41 1.27 -8.29 12.90
CA CYS A 41 2.07 -7.68 13.97
C CYS A 41 1.79 -8.26 15.36
N GLY A 42 0.63 -8.89 15.58
CA GLY A 42 0.16 -9.34 16.89
C GLY A 42 -0.22 -8.23 17.88
N SER A 43 -0.03 -6.96 17.50
CA SER A 43 -0.40 -5.78 18.30
C SER A 43 -1.87 -5.41 18.13
N GLY A 44 -2.36 -4.50 18.98
CA GLY A 44 -3.66 -3.87 18.82
C GLY A 44 -3.82 -3.23 17.44
N TRP A 45 -5.05 -3.23 16.91
CA TRP A 45 -5.39 -2.51 15.70
C TRP A 45 -5.85 -1.06 16.03
N PRO A 46 -5.44 -0.03 15.27
CA PRO A 46 -4.52 -0.09 14.13
C PRO A 46 -3.06 -0.26 14.60
N CYS A 47 -2.33 -1.15 13.93
CA CYS A 47 -0.89 -1.31 14.17
C CYS A 47 -0.07 -0.25 13.38
N PRO A 48 1.14 0.13 13.83
CA PRO A 48 1.92 1.21 13.23
C PRO A 48 2.13 1.15 11.70
N PRO A 49 2.35 -0.03 11.08
CA PRO A 49 2.45 -0.12 9.62
C PRO A 49 1.16 0.25 8.90
N THR A 50 0.01 -0.13 9.47
CA THR A 50 -1.31 0.19 8.92
C THR A 50 -1.65 1.67 9.12
N GLU A 51 -1.28 2.26 10.25
CA GLU A 51 -1.42 3.69 10.50
C GLU A 51 -0.63 4.51 9.46
N THR A 52 0.66 4.23 9.30
CA THR A 52 1.51 4.87 8.28
C THR A 52 0.94 4.72 6.86
N ALA A 53 0.39 3.56 6.52
CA ALA A 53 -0.21 3.31 5.22
C ALA A 53 -1.48 4.15 5.00
N TYR A 54 -2.36 4.26 6.01
CA TYR A 54 -3.54 5.11 5.94
C TYR A 54 -3.19 6.59 5.89
N ASP A 55 -2.21 7.04 6.66
CA ASP A 55 -1.72 8.42 6.64
C ASP A 55 -1.24 8.80 5.24
N TYR A 56 -0.41 7.94 4.63
CA TYR A 56 0.03 8.16 3.25
C TYR A 56 -1.16 8.20 2.28
N LEU A 57 -2.10 7.26 2.36
CA LEU A 57 -3.28 7.27 1.49
C LEU A 57 -4.15 8.52 1.71
N ALA A 58 -4.24 9.04 2.94
CA ALA A 58 -4.95 10.28 3.22
C ALA A 58 -4.30 11.46 2.49
N THR A 59 -2.96 11.55 2.43
CA THR A 59 -2.26 12.62 1.69
C THR A 59 -2.57 12.64 0.19
N VAL A 60 -2.97 11.51 -0.40
CA VAL A 60 -3.33 11.38 -1.81
C VAL A 60 -4.84 11.24 -2.05
N GLY A 61 -5.67 11.57 -1.05
CA GLY A 61 -7.13 11.57 -1.16
C GLY A 61 -7.79 10.18 -1.15
N GLN A 62 -7.09 9.15 -0.68
CA GLN A 62 -7.54 7.75 -0.63
C GLN A 62 -7.61 7.15 0.79
N GLY A 63 -7.69 8.00 1.83
CA GLY A 63 -7.63 7.55 3.23
C GLY A 63 -8.71 6.55 3.66
N ASN A 64 -9.85 6.48 2.95
CA ASN A 64 -10.92 5.50 3.23
C ASN A 64 -10.81 4.22 2.38
N TRP A 65 -9.62 3.91 1.84
CA TRP A 65 -9.44 2.70 1.04
C TRP A 65 -9.61 1.44 1.89
N VAL A 66 -10.36 0.47 1.38
CA VAL A 66 -10.54 -0.86 1.97
C VAL A 66 -10.18 -1.92 0.94
N PRO A 67 -9.56 -3.05 1.35
CA PRO A 67 -9.30 -4.14 0.43
C PRO A 67 -10.60 -4.66 -0.18
N PRO A 68 -10.63 -4.96 -1.49
CA PRO A 68 -11.75 -5.72 -2.04
C PRO A 68 -11.84 -7.05 -1.29
N GLN A 69 -13.07 -7.49 -1.01
CA GLN A 69 -13.35 -8.71 -0.24
C GLN A 69 -12.51 -9.86 -0.82
N ARG A 70 -11.51 -10.34 -0.06
CA ARG A 70 -10.66 -11.45 -0.49
C ARG A 70 -11.56 -12.66 -0.69
N ALA A 71 -11.66 -13.20 -1.90
CA ALA A 71 -12.32 -14.47 -2.22
C ALA A 71 -11.65 -15.71 -1.56
N GLY A 72 -10.97 -15.54 -0.42
CA GLY A 72 -10.04 -16.49 0.16
C GLY A 72 -10.14 -16.61 1.68
N SER A 73 -11.21 -16.17 2.33
CA SER A 73 -11.54 -16.58 3.72
C SER A 73 -12.06 -18.03 3.77
N ARG A 74 -11.38 -18.94 3.06
CA ARG A 74 -11.54 -20.39 3.16
C ARG A 74 -10.14 -20.99 3.18
N ARG A 75 -9.52 -20.97 4.36
CA ARG A 75 -8.51 -21.92 4.80
C ARG A 75 -8.51 -21.92 6.31
#